data_AF-A0A964DBE5-F1
#
_entry.id   AF-A0A964DBE5-F1
#
_cell.length_a   1.000
_cell.length_b   1.000
_cell.length_c   1.000
_cell.angle_alpha   90.00
_cell.angle_beta   90.00
_cell.angle_gamma   90.00
#
_symmetry.space_group_name_H-M   'P 1'
#
loop_
_entity.id
_entity.type
_entity.pdbx_description
1 polymer ?
#
loop_
_entity_poly.entity_id
_entity_poly.type
_entity_poly.pdbx_seq_one_letter_code
_entity_poly.pdbx_strand_id
1 'polypeptide(L)' 'MTEDKGFTEIKMASGWFMSISMQKSDKFGEEKEYIEIAKEKGGQKRSRFNINPKYVRMLGEALVKFADENKL' A
#
# COMPACT_ATOMS: atom_id res chain seq x y z
N MET A 1 13.62 -5.18 -17.42
CA MET A 1 12.41 -4.37 -17.20
C MET A 1 12.17 -4.31 -15.71
N THR A 2 12.20 -3.08 -15.19
CA THR A 2 11.72 -2.58 -13.87
C THR A 2 12.14 -3.33 -12.60
N GLU A 3 12.97 -2.65 -11.81
CA GLU A 3 13.34 -2.97 -10.44
C GLU A 3 12.10 -2.98 -9.52
N ASP A 4 11.66 -4.16 -9.08
CA ASP A 4 10.60 -4.39 -8.08
C ASP A 4 11.06 -4.03 -6.65
N LYS A 5 11.58 -2.81 -6.45
CA LYS A 5 11.94 -2.33 -5.11
C LYS A 5 10.73 -1.71 -4.42
N GLY A 6 9.91 -2.55 -3.78
CA GLY A 6 8.92 -2.11 -2.78
C GLY A 6 7.49 -2.57 -2.99
N PHE A 7 7.24 -3.54 -3.87
CA PHE A 7 5.92 -4.11 -4.06
C PHE A 7 5.70 -5.31 -3.13
N THR A 8 4.57 -5.35 -2.43
CA THR A 8 4.16 -6.50 -1.61
C THR A 8 2.71 -6.82 -1.89
N GLU A 9 2.42 -8.11 -2.14
CA GLU A 9 1.08 -8.63 -2.36
C GLU A 9 0.61 -9.44 -1.16
N ILE A 10 -0.55 -9.10 -0.60
CA ILE A 10 -1.22 -9.91 0.42
C ILE A 10 -2.47 -10.54 -0.22
N LYS A 11 -2.45 -11.86 -0.42
CA LYS A 11 -3.58 -12.59 -1.01
C LYS A 11 -4.82 -12.45 -0.14
N MET A 12 -5.95 -12.13 -0.78
CA MET A 12 -7.28 -12.09 -0.17
C MET A 12 -8.21 -13.13 -0.81
N ALA A 13 -9.48 -13.15 -0.36
CA ALA A 13 -10.51 -13.99 -0.95
C ALA A 13 -10.86 -13.60 -2.40
N SER A 14 -11.36 -14.59 -3.15
CA SER A 14 -11.96 -14.42 -4.50
C SER A 14 -11.02 -13.82 -5.56
N GLY A 15 -9.73 -14.12 -5.45
CA GLY A 15 -8.70 -13.70 -6.41
C GLY A 15 -8.34 -12.21 -6.32
N TRP A 16 -8.67 -11.57 -5.20
CA TRP A 16 -8.17 -10.23 -4.89
C TRP A 16 -6.87 -10.32 -4.11
N PHE A 17 -6.04 -9.29 -4.21
CA PHE A 17 -4.88 -9.10 -3.35
C PHE A 17 -4.81 -7.64 -2.88
N MET A 18 -4.17 -7.42 -1.73
CA MET A 18 -3.73 -6.08 -1.32
C MET A 18 -2.41 -5.79 -2.03
N SER A 19 -2.33 -4.68 -2.75
CA SER A 19 -1.08 -4.15 -3.29
C SER A 19 -0.64 -2.94 -2.48
N ILE A 20 0.67 -2.81 -2.27
CA ILE A 20 1.33 -1.63 -1.70
C ILE A 20 2.37 -1.17 -2.71
N SER A 21 2.34 0.11 -3.11
CA SER A 21 3.24 0.63 -4.15
C SER A 21 3.57 2.09 -3.94
N MET A 22 4.79 2.50 -4.32
CA MET A 22 5.17 3.91 -4.42
C MET A 22 4.61 4.51 -5.71
N GLN A 23 3.92 5.63 -5.59
CA GLN A 23 3.29 6.36 -6.69
C GLN A 23 3.80 7.80 -6.72
N LYS A 24 3.77 8.42 -7.90
CA LYS A 24 4.09 9.82 -8.10
C LYS A 24 2.83 10.62 -8.37
N SER A 25 2.76 11.85 -7.87
CA SER A 25 1.62 12.73 -8.13
C SER A 25 1.93 13.74 -9.23
N ASP A 26 1.31 13.55 -10.40
CA ASP A 26 1.44 14.51 -11.51
C ASP A 26 0.84 15.89 -11.18
N LYS A 27 -0.10 15.96 -10.23
CA LYS A 27 -0.80 17.19 -9.85
C LYS A 27 -0.03 18.12 -8.91
N PHE A 28 0.96 17.61 -8.18
CA PHE A 28 1.66 18.38 -7.15
C PHE A 28 3.16 18.60 -7.45
N GLY A 29 3.55 18.43 -8.72
CA GLY A 29 4.94 18.52 -9.17
C GLY A 29 5.71 17.20 -8.97
N GLU A 30 6.85 17.09 -9.66
CA GLU A 30 7.69 15.88 -9.80
C GLU A 30 8.20 15.25 -8.48
N GLU A 31 7.98 15.91 -7.34
CA GLU A 31 8.60 15.57 -6.05
C GLU A 31 7.66 14.99 -4.99
N LYS A 32 6.35 14.88 -5.25
CA LYS A 32 5.42 14.32 -4.25
C LYS A 32 5.11 12.86 -4.51
N GLU A 33 6.01 12.01 -4.03
CA GLU A 33 5.78 10.57 -3.89
C GLU A 33 4.76 10.29 -2.77
N TYR A 34 3.93 9.27 -2.98
CA TYR A 34 3.03 8.74 -1.96
C TYR A 34 2.97 7.22 -2.05
N ILE A 35 2.70 6.56 -0.93
CA ILE A 35 2.41 5.13 -0.94
C ILE A 35 0.90 4.95 -1.18
N GLU A 36 0.56 4.13 -2.17
CA GLU A 36 -0.79 3.65 -2.41
C GLU A 36 -0.92 2.22 -1.86
N ILE A 37 -1.93 2.00 -1.02
CA ILE A 37 -2.43 0.69 -0.63
C ILE A 37 -3.77 0.49 -1.33
N ALA A 38 -3.94 -0.58 -2.08
CA ALA A 38 -5.17 -0.84 -2.84
C ALA A 38 -5.57 -2.31 -2.83
N LYS A 39 -6.84 -2.59 -3.09
CA LYS A 39 -7.33 -3.93 -3.39
C LYS A 39 -7.33 -4.12 -4.90
N GLU A 40 -6.60 -5.11 -5.41
CA GLU A 40 -6.36 -5.28 -6.83
C GLU A 40 -6.81 -6.66 -7.36
N LYS A 41 -7.37 -6.66 -8.57
CA LYS A 41 -7.74 -7.87 -9.32
C LYS A 41 -7.70 -7.58 -10.81
N GLY A 42 -6.86 -8.31 -11.55
CA GLY A 42 -6.73 -8.16 -13.00
C GLY A 42 -6.41 -6.73 -13.44
N GLY A 43 -5.53 -6.04 -12.72
CA GLY A 43 -5.15 -4.64 -12.96
C GLY A 43 -6.19 -3.60 -12.51
N GLN A 44 -7.36 -4.02 -12.02
CA GLN A 44 -8.36 -3.10 -11.46
C GLN A 44 -8.09 -2.87 -9.97
N LYS A 45 -7.84 -1.62 -9.60
CA LYS A 45 -7.67 -1.19 -8.20
C LYS A 45 -8.97 -0.63 -7.62
N ARG A 46 -9.31 -1.02 -6.39
CA ARG A 46 -10.43 -0.53 -5.58
C ARG A 46 -9.96 -0.19 -4.17
N SER A 47 -10.77 0.59 -3.45
CA SER A 47 -10.54 0.96 -2.04
C SER A 47 -9.11 1.49 -1.80
N ARG A 48 -8.69 2.45 -2.63
CA ARG A 48 -7.36 3.05 -2.55
C ARG A 48 -7.21 3.88 -1.29
N PHE A 49 -6.09 3.69 -0.61
CA PHE A 49 -5.65 4.49 0.53
C PHE A 49 -4.26 5.03 0.24
N ASN A 50 -4.12 6.35 0.23
CA ASN A 50 -2.87 7.02 -0.10
C ASN A 50 -2.28 7.64 1.18
N ILE A 51 -0.99 7.40 1.42
CA ILE A 51 -0.29 7.90 2.60
C ILE A 51 1.04 8.55 2.21
N ASN A 52 1.38 9.63 2.91
CA ASN A 52 2.70 10.24 2.78
C ASN A 52 3.78 9.24 3.26
N PRO A 53 4.89 9.04 2.52
CA PRO A 53 5.92 8.06 2.88
C PRO A 53 6.48 8.24 4.30
N LYS A 54 6.50 9.47 4.82
CA LYS A 54 6.99 9.78 6.17
C LYS A 54 6.18 9.12 7.30
N TYR A 55 4.94 8.68 7.03
CA TYR A 55 4.06 8.07 8.03
C TYR A 55 3.95 6.54 7.90
N VAL A 56 4.62 5.93 6.92
CA VAL A 56 4.48 4.49 6.62
C VAL A 56 4.96 3.61 7.76
N ARG A 57 6.11 3.92 8.37
CA ARG A 57 6.63 3.17 9.52
C ARG A 57 5.65 3.20 10.69
N MET A 58 5.12 4.38 11.00
CA MET A 58 4.15 4.56 12.08
C MET A 58 2.86 3.75 11.83
N LEU A 59 2.37 3.72 10.58
CA LEU A 59 1.22 2.89 10.21
C LEU A 59 1.53 1.40 10.40
N GLY A 60 2.70 0.93 9.96
CA GLY A 60 3.13 -0.46 10.12
C GLY A 60 3.19 -0.89 11.59
N GLU A 61 3.80 -0.07 12.44
CA GLU A 61 3.88 -0.31 13.89
C GLU A 61 2.50 -0.34 14.55
N ALA A 62 1.60 0.57 14.16
CA ALA A 62 0.23 0.59 14.66
C ALA A 62 -0.56 -0.67 14.26
N LEU A 63 -0.37 -1.18 13.04
CA LEU A 63 -1.02 -2.41 12.56
C LEU A 63 -0.50 -3.65 13.31
N VAL A 64 0.81 -3.74 13.55
CA VAL A 64 1.41 -4.83 14.35
C VAL A 64 0.82 -4.82 15.76
N LYS A 65 0.86 -3.66 16.43
CA LYS A 65 0.30 -3.52 17.77
C LYS A 65 -1.19 -3.90 17.82
N PHE A 66 -1.97 -3.48 16.83
CA PHE A 66 -3.38 -3.86 16.72
C PHE A 66 -3.57 -5.37 16.60
N ALA A 67 -2.75 -6.05 15.79
CA ALA A 67 -2.81 -7.50 15.64
C ALA A 67 -2.48 -8.22 16.97
N ASP A 68 -1.43 -7.79 17.66
CA ASP A 68 -1.01 -8.36 18.95
C ASP A 68 -2.10 -8.20 20.02
N GLU A 69 -2.70 -7.01 20.13
CA GLU A 69 -3.76 -6.71 21.11
C GLU A 69 -5.05 -7.50 20.85
N ASN A 70 -5.30 -7.88 19.61
CA ASN A 70 -6.52 -8.59 19.19
C ASN A 70 -6.30 -10.08 18.88
N LYS A 71 -5.07 -10.61 19.03
CA LYS A 71 -4.68 -12.00 18.75
C LYS A 71 -5.03 -12.46 17.32
N LEU A 72 -4.70 -11.62 16.34
CA LEU A 72 -4.90 -11.88 14.90
C LEU A 72 -3.74 -12.63 14.25
#